data_AF-F6BA65-F1
#
_entry.id   AF-F6BA65-F1
#
_cell.length_a   1.000
_cell.length_b   1.000
_cell.length_c   1.000
_cell.angle_alpha   90.00
_cell.angle_beta   90.00
_cell.angle_gamma   90.00
#
_symmetry.space_group_name_H-M   'P 1'
#
loop_
_entity.id
_entity.type
_entity.pdbx_description
1 polymer ?
#
loop_
_entity_poly.entity_id
_entity_poly.type
_entity_poly.pdbx_seq_one_letter_code
_entity_poly.pdbx_strand_id
1 'polypeptide(L)'
;MESSELIRESNEFLDNLKRLKFEIEELLKKKLEDSVIEEYAKKLEENLKILEELKEKMELLGFDTPYTNVGKLKGFDSDELYEIMNYTSYLRRIANEKKGVLERIRHSVVSHKIALGHLLEDIGNKKIIQHLPYDGSYKISITGLSPYLINAYKEMLNILQSQGKGVVTSITLSLIVFKDGKREFKRIKIEDENYEDYIKKHYKDAIITSMKRNYSKNKLIDDQYVRRVLAVGYLNAYKDDIEKVIRDKLNELLTGEQKKMLETYKKIVGVEEEEDYEGGIFDMRVLDEKKVRELETIEKLEKEGLYRNGRPIEDLKIALDTEKEISKKVATEILTEQLSRDIFMYYLHKSPDERTRSNLFPSIMTTPSKAHLKWMKVSGIDVPKVLDLKFLLEKELPKYNIPLKDLGGLVLYLVYDWDKVEEFKFKKKNVEDLLKKIAPIESIKDILKDKDVDISKIEKYSKVKKEKTKKFLEALGKL
;
A
#
# COMPACT_ATOMS: atom_id res chain seq x y z
N MET A 1 0.79 -6.93 -36.81
CA MET A 1 -0.64 -6.63 -36.81
C MET A 1 -1.28 -6.94 -35.46
N GLU A 2 -1.17 -8.17 -34.97
CA GLU A 2 -1.81 -8.64 -33.72
C GLU A 2 -1.53 -7.77 -32.47
N SER A 3 -0.30 -7.29 -32.26
CA SER A 3 0.00 -6.43 -31.10
C SER A 3 -0.65 -5.03 -31.14
N SER A 4 -0.82 -4.44 -32.32
CA SER A 4 -1.39 -3.08 -32.46
C SER A 4 -2.90 -3.10 -32.29
N GLU A 5 -3.54 -4.15 -32.77
CA GLU A 5 -4.97 -4.38 -32.59
C GLU A 5 -5.29 -4.66 -31.11
N LEU A 6 -4.51 -5.53 -30.45
CA LEU A 6 -4.66 -5.79 -29.03
C LEU A 6 -4.45 -4.53 -28.16
N ILE A 7 -3.50 -3.66 -28.53
CA ILE A 7 -3.31 -2.35 -27.89
C ILE A 7 -4.57 -1.48 -28.03
N ARG A 8 -5.15 -1.42 -29.23
CA ARG A 8 -6.36 -0.63 -29.50
C ARG A 8 -7.54 -1.17 -28.70
N GLU A 9 -7.85 -2.47 -28.82
CA GLU A 9 -8.94 -3.13 -28.10
C GLU A 9 -8.83 -2.93 -26.58
N SER A 10 -7.61 -3.05 -26.05
CA SER A 10 -7.38 -2.85 -24.62
C SER A 10 -7.61 -1.41 -24.18
N ASN A 11 -7.16 -0.43 -24.96
CA ASN A 11 -7.41 0.98 -24.63
C ASN A 11 -8.89 1.34 -24.74
N GLU A 12 -9.59 0.87 -25.78
CA GLU A 12 -11.04 1.06 -25.93
C GLU A 12 -11.80 0.47 -24.74
N PHE A 13 -11.45 -0.76 -24.34
CA PHE A 13 -12.06 -1.38 -23.16
C PHE A 13 -11.76 -0.59 -21.88
N LEU A 14 -10.49 -0.26 -21.62
CA LEU A 14 -10.10 0.51 -20.44
C LEU A 14 -10.79 1.88 -20.39
N ASP A 15 -10.93 2.57 -21.52
CA ASP A 15 -11.56 3.88 -21.56
C ASP A 15 -13.08 3.81 -21.31
N ASN A 16 -13.73 2.71 -21.70
CA ASN A 16 -15.13 2.46 -21.31
C ASN A 16 -15.29 2.27 -19.79
N LEU A 17 -14.29 1.73 -19.10
CA LEU A 17 -14.31 1.55 -17.63
C LEU A 17 -14.25 2.88 -16.87
N LYS A 18 -13.88 4.01 -17.50
CA LYS A 18 -13.93 5.33 -16.85
C LYS A 18 -15.32 5.69 -16.34
N ARG A 19 -16.36 5.21 -17.02
CA ARG A 19 -17.76 5.47 -16.67
C ARG A 19 -18.20 4.75 -15.39
N LEU A 20 -17.54 3.64 -15.03
CA LEU A 20 -17.86 2.87 -13.83
C LEU A 20 -17.83 3.73 -12.57
N LYS A 21 -16.88 4.68 -12.48
CA LYS A 21 -16.78 5.58 -11.33
C LYS A 21 -18.10 6.33 -11.06
N PHE A 22 -18.71 6.88 -12.10
CA PHE A 22 -19.94 7.65 -11.99
C PHE A 22 -21.14 6.77 -11.64
N GLU A 23 -21.21 5.59 -12.26
CA GLU A 23 -22.23 4.60 -11.93
C GLU A 23 -22.15 4.20 -10.45
N ILE A 24 -20.95 3.92 -9.92
CA ILE A 24 -20.74 3.58 -8.51
C ILE A 24 -21.19 4.70 -7.59
N GLU A 25 -20.85 5.94 -7.92
CA GLU A 25 -21.23 7.09 -7.11
C GLU A 25 -22.76 7.21 -7.00
N GLU A 26 -23.49 6.98 -8.09
CA GLU A 26 -24.95 6.93 -8.08
C GLU A 26 -25.50 5.75 -7.28
N LEU A 27 -24.86 4.58 -7.37
CA LEU A 27 -25.25 3.39 -6.62
C LEU A 27 -25.04 3.57 -5.11
N LEU A 28 -23.92 4.14 -4.67
CA LEU A 28 -23.62 4.38 -3.26
C LEU A 28 -24.53 5.46 -2.64
N LYS A 29 -25.10 6.37 -3.43
CA LYS A 29 -26.07 7.39 -2.97
C LYS A 29 -27.46 6.81 -2.71
N LYS A 30 -27.85 5.77 -3.46
CA LYS A 30 -29.07 5.02 -3.19
C LYS A 30 -28.76 4.08 -2.02
N LYS A 31 -29.69 3.92 -1.06
CA LYS A 31 -29.49 2.93 0.02
C LYS A 31 -29.19 1.59 -0.64
N LEU A 32 -28.02 1.03 -0.36
CA LEU A 32 -27.53 -0.22 -0.94
C LEU A 32 -28.46 -1.36 -0.52
N GLU A 33 -29.42 -1.69 -1.36
CA GLU A 33 -30.14 -2.96 -1.27
C GLU A 33 -29.20 -4.09 -1.72
N ASP A 34 -29.32 -5.26 -1.10
CA ASP A 34 -28.44 -6.41 -1.39
C ASP A 34 -28.45 -6.79 -2.88
N SER A 35 -29.58 -6.63 -3.56
CA SER A 35 -29.75 -6.86 -5.01
C SER A 35 -28.85 -5.96 -5.87
N VAL A 36 -28.65 -4.71 -5.45
CA VAL A 36 -27.83 -3.73 -6.17
C VAL A 36 -26.33 -4.02 -5.98
N ILE A 37 -25.96 -4.50 -4.78
CA ILE A 37 -24.60 -4.95 -4.48
C ILE A 37 -24.25 -6.15 -5.37
N GLU A 38 -25.15 -7.12 -5.50
CA GLU A 38 -24.94 -8.30 -6.35
C GLU A 38 -24.80 -7.96 -7.83
N GLU A 39 -25.64 -7.09 -8.37
CA GLU A 39 -25.56 -6.64 -9.76
C GLU A 39 -24.20 -5.99 -10.06
N TYR A 40 -23.76 -5.10 -9.17
CA TYR A 40 -22.51 -4.40 -9.33
C TYR A 40 -21.29 -5.32 -9.13
N ALA A 41 -21.34 -6.25 -8.18
CA ALA A 41 -20.32 -7.28 -8.01
C ALA A 41 -20.17 -8.12 -9.28
N LYS A 42 -21.28 -8.54 -9.89
CA LYS A 42 -21.28 -9.28 -11.15
C LYS A 42 -20.62 -8.48 -12.28
N LYS A 43 -20.95 -7.20 -12.42
CA LYS A 43 -20.31 -6.33 -13.43
C LYS A 43 -18.80 -6.21 -13.21
N LEU A 44 -18.35 -6.08 -11.96
CA LEU A 44 -16.94 -6.05 -11.62
C LEU A 44 -16.23 -7.37 -11.95
N GLU A 45 -16.87 -8.51 -11.69
CA GLU A 45 -16.35 -9.84 -12.03
C GLU A 45 -16.23 -10.06 -13.54
N GLU A 46 -17.24 -9.65 -14.31
CA GLU A 46 -17.23 -9.72 -15.78
C GLU A 46 -16.08 -8.87 -16.35
N ASN A 47 -15.91 -7.65 -15.87
CA ASN A 47 -14.80 -6.79 -16.26
C ASN A 47 -13.44 -7.37 -15.86
N LEU A 48 -13.34 -7.91 -14.64
CA LEU A 48 -12.12 -8.52 -14.14
C LEU A 48 -11.69 -9.70 -15.01
N LYS A 49 -12.64 -10.55 -15.45
CA LYS A 49 -12.37 -11.66 -16.36
C LYS A 49 -11.76 -11.18 -17.68
N ILE A 50 -12.37 -10.17 -18.31
CA ILE A 50 -11.86 -9.59 -19.56
C ILE A 50 -10.44 -9.01 -19.37
N LEU A 51 -10.21 -8.30 -18.26
CA LEU A 51 -8.91 -7.72 -17.95
C LEU A 51 -7.82 -8.77 -17.72
N GLU A 52 -8.15 -9.88 -17.05
CA GLU A 52 -7.22 -11.00 -16.85
C GLU A 52 -6.90 -11.69 -18.19
N GLU A 53 -7.90 -11.92 -19.05
CA GLU A 53 -7.68 -12.47 -20.40
C GLU A 53 -6.79 -11.55 -21.26
N LEU A 54 -7.01 -10.23 -21.24
CA LEU A 54 -6.17 -9.26 -21.95
C LEU A 54 -4.74 -9.24 -21.39
N LYS A 55 -4.60 -9.27 -20.06
CA LYS A 55 -3.29 -9.32 -19.39
C LYS A 55 -2.51 -10.56 -19.81
N GLU A 56 -3.12 -11.74 -19.79
CA GLU A 56 -2.49 -13.00 -20.17
C GLU A 56 -2.07 -12.99 -21.65
N LYS A 57 -2.96 -12.56 -22.56
CA LYS A 57 -2.63 -12.41 -23.99
C LYS A 57 -1.43 -11.47 -24.21
N MET A 58 -1.37 -10.35 -23.50
CA MET A 58 -0.25 -9.42 -23.61
C MET A 58 1.06 -9.98 -23.07
N GLU A 59 1.02 -10.68 -21.94
CA GLU A 59 2.19 -11.35 -21.36
C GLU A 59 2.72 -12.44 -22.30
N LEU A 60 1.85 -13.23 -22.92
CA LEU A 60 2.22 -14.21 -23.95
C LEU A 60 2.90 -13.57 -25.17
N LEU A 61 2.48 -12.36 -25.56
CA LEU A 61 3.08 -11.59 -26.66
C LEU A 61 4.32 -10.77 -26.23
N GLY A 62 4.84 -10.98 -25.01
CA GLY A 62 6.08 -10.36 -24.52
C GLY A 62 5.98 -8.87 -24.20
N PHE A 63 4.79 -8.36 -23.86
CA PHE A 63 4.58 -6.96 -23.47
C PHE A 63 5.25 -6.60 -22.13
N ASP A 64 5.58 -7.61 -21.32
CA ASP A 64 6.30 -7.48 -20.06
C ASP A 64 7.82 -7.29 -20.25
N THR A 65 8.34 -7.68 -21.42
CA THR A 65 9.75 -7.57 -21.83
C THR A 65 9.91 -6.87 -23.19
N PRO A 66 9.30 -5.68 -23.40
CA PRO A 66 9.11 -5.13 -24.74
C PRO A 66 10.40 -4.54 -25.34
N TYR A 67 11.48 -4.41 -24.55
CA TYR A 67 12.77 -3.87 -25.00
C TYR A 67 13.79 -4.94 -25.41
N THR A 68 13.47 -6.23 -25.35
CA THR A 68 14.42 -7.33 -25.62
C THR A 68 15.10 -7.24 -26.99
N ASN A 69 14.43 -6.59 -27.96
CA ASN A 69 14.93 -6.39 -29.33
C ASN A 69 15.33 -4.93 -29.64
N VAL A 70 15.29 -4.02 -28.67
CA VAL A 70 15.63 -2.61 -28.86
C VAL A 70 17.13 -2.42 -28.65
N GLY A 71 17.87 -2.06 -29.70
CA GLY A 71 19.27 -1.62 -29.60
C GLY A 71 20.38 -2.66 -29.87
N LYS A 72 20.08 -3.80 -30.54
CA LYS A 72 21.11 -4.77 -30.97
C LYS A 72 21.75 -4.41 -32.32
N LEU A 73 22.26 -3.20 -32.49
CA LEU A 73 22.94 -2.78 -33.72
C LEU A 73 24.34 -2.28 -33.37
N LYS A 74 25.38 -2.96 -33.87
CA LYS A 74 26.80 -2.56 -33.75
C LYS A 74 27.41 -2.43 -35.15
N GLY A 75 28.05 -1.30 -35.43
CA GLY A 75 29.01 -1.11 -36.53
C GLY A 75 28.43 -0.61 -37.86
N PHE A 76 28.02 0.66 -37.94
CA PHE A 76 27.51 1.29 -39.17
C PHE A 76 27.97 2.75 -39.33
N ASP A 77 28.00 3.24 -40.57
CA ASP A 77 28.52 4.56 -40.99
C ASP A 77 27.52 5.72 -40.77
N SER A 78 27.98 6.98 -40.92
CA SER A 78 27.30 8.21 -40.45
C SER A 78 25.90 8.49 -41.00
N ASP A 79 25.58 8.05 -42.22
CA ASP A 79 24.26 8.26 -42.82
C ASP A 79 23.26 7.17 -42.41
N GLU A 80 23.73 5.93 -42.24
CA GLU A 80 22.94 4.83 -41.66
C GLU A 80 22.60 5.10 -40.19
N LEU A 81 23.43 5.88 -39.48
CA LEU A 81 23.16 6.28 -38.09
C LEU A 81 21.86 7.08 -37.95
N TYR A 82 21.49 7.96 -38.89
CA TYR A 82 20.27 8.78 -38.76
C TYR A 82 19.00 7.95 -38.94
N GLU A 83 19.00 7.01 -39.91
CA GLU A 83 17.90 6.04 -40.09
C GLU A 83 17.80 5.07 -38.91
N ILE A 84 18.93 4.59 -38.40
CA ILE A 84 18.99 3.74 -37.20
C ILE A 84 18.48 4.49 -35.97
N MET A 85 18.77 5.79 -35.81
CA MET A 85 18.24 6.60 -34.71
C MET A 85 16.70 6.72 -34.79
N ASN A 86 16.16 7.01 -35.98
CA ASN A 86 14.72 7.09 -36.20
C ASN A 86 14.04 5.74 -35.96
N TYR A 87 14.63 4.65 -36.44
CA TYR A 87 14.16 3.29 -36.21
C TYR A 87 14.23 2.89 -34.72
N THR A 88 15.32 3.22 -34.03
CA THR A 88 15.49 2.94 -32.60
C THR A 88 14.52 3.77 -31.75
N SER A 89 14.24 5.01 -32.13
CA SER A 89 13.23 5.86 -31.51
C SER A 89 11.83 5.29 -31.70
N TYR A 90 11.50 4.87 -32.92
CA TYR A 90 10.23 4.21 -33.26
C TYR A 90 10.04 2.90 -32.48
N LEU A 91 11.05 2.04 -32.40
CA LEU A 91 11.01 0.80 -31.62
C LEU A 91 10.85 1.09 -30.11
N ARG A 92 11.53 2.12 -29.58
CA ARG A 92 11.33 2.57 -28.21
C ARG A 92 9.90 3.04 -27.97
N ARG A 93 9.30 3.77 -28.92
CA ARG A 93 7.91 4.23 -28.83
C ARG A 93 6.95 3.06 -28.74
N ILE A 94 7.06 2.07 -29.63
CA ILE A 94 6.23 0.85 -29.57
C ILE A 94 6.44 0.10 -28.25
N ALA A 95 7.69 -0.05 -27.80
CA ALA A 95 7.98 -0.73 -26.55
C ALA A 95 7.37 0.00 -25.33
N ASN A 96 7.39 1.33 -25.34
CA ASN A 96 6.74 2.17 -24.33
C ASN A 96 5.22 2.01 -24.37
N GLU A 97 4.60 1.99 -25.54
CA GLU A 97 3.15 1.78 -25.71
C GLU A 97 2.72 0.41 -25.17
N LYS A 98 3.42 -0.66 -25.57
CA LYS A 98 3.18 -2.03 -25.06
C LYS A 98 3.26 -2.09 -23.53
N LYS A 99 4.33 -1.54 -22.97
CA LYS A 99 4.52 -1.46 -21.52
C LYS A 99 3.41 -0.65 -20.85
N GLY A 100 3.05 0.49 -21.44
CA GLY A 100 2.07 1.42 -20.90
C GLY A 100 0.68 0.80 -20.79
N VAL A 101 0.21 0.14 -21.84
CA VAL A 101 -1.10 -0.53 -21.84
C VAL A 101 -1.13 -1.70 -20.87
N LEU A 102 -0.10 -2.55 -20.86
CA LEU A 102 -0.01 -3.65 -19.89
C LEU A 102 0.04 -3.13 -18.44
N GLU A 103 0.74 -2.03 -18.18
CA GLU A 103 0.71 -1.37 -16.87
C GLU A 103 -0.70 -0.88 -16.52
N ARG A 104 -1.45 -0.24 -17.42
CA ARG A 104 -2.84 0.18 -17.16
C ARG A 104 -3.72 -1.02 -16.83
N ILE A 105 -3.67 -2.09 -17.62
CA ILE A 105 -4.43 -3.32 -17.37
C ILE A 105 -4.11 -3.88 -15.97
N ARG A 106 -2.83 -3.98 -15.59
CA ARG A 106 -2.44 -4.48 -14.26
C ARG A 106 -3.00 -3.64 -13.11
N HIS A 107 -3.02 -2.31 -13.23
CA HIS A 107 -3.68 -1.46 -12.23
C HIS A 107 -5.20 -1.65 -12.25
N SER A 108 -5.81 -1.76 -13.43
CA SER A 108 -7.24 -1.99 -13.59
C SER A 108 -7.70 -3.30 -12.96
N VAL A 109 -7.01 -4.43 -13.22
CA VAL A 109 -7.24 -5.74 -12.58
C VAL A 109 -7.25 -5.60 -11.06
N VAL A 110 -6.23 -4.93 -10.52
CA VAL A 110 -6.09 -4.72 -9.07
C VAL A 110 -7.22 -3.86 -8.52
N SER A 111 -7.61 -2.78 -9.21
CA SER A 111 -8.75 -1.94 -8.83
C SER A 111 -10.04 -2.74 -8.72
N HIS A 112 -10.32 -3.63 -9.69
CA HIS A 112 -11.51 -4.48 -9.65
C HIS A 112 -11.48 -5.49 -8.50
N LYS A 113 -10.32 -6.12 -8.23
CA LYS A 113 -10.16 -7.02 -7.08
C LYS A 113 -10.42 -6.29 -5.76
N ILE A 114 -9.77 -5.14 -5.56
CA ILE A 114 -9.97 -4.34 -4.34
C ILE A 114 -11.42 -3.90 -4.21
N ALA A 115 -12.05 -3.43 -5.30
CA ALA A 115 -13.45 -3.05 -5.30
C ALA A 115 -14.36 -4.22 -4.87
N LEU A 116 -14.17 -5.42 -5.43
CA LEU A 116 -14.92 -6.61 -5.06
C LEU A 116 -14.74 -6.97 -3.58
N GLY A 117 -13.51 -6.98 -3.08
CA GLY A 117 -13.23 -7.25 -1.66
C GLY A 117 -13.91 -6.23 -0.76
N HIS A 118 -13.78 -4.94 -1.08
CA HIS A 118 -14.41 -3.87 -0.31
C HIS A 118 -15.92 -3.86 -0.44
N LEU A 119 -16.50 -4.36 -1.53
CA LEU A 119 -17.93 -4.41 -1.78
C LEU A 119 -18.61 -5.62 -1.13
N LEU A 120 -18.01 -6.80 -1.19
CA LEU A 120 -18.65 -8.05 -0.75
C LEU A 120 -18.39 -8.38 0.72
N GLU A 121 -17.33 -7.84 1.31
CA GLU A 121 -16.97 -8.17 2.69
C GLU A 121 -17.51 -7.13 3.69
N ASP A 122 -17.98 -7.60 4.85
CA ASP A 122 -18.62 -6.77 5.91
C ASP A 122 -17.70 -5.67 6.47
N ILE A 123 -16.40 -5.97 6.52
CA ILE A 123 -15.37 -5.04 7.02
C ILE A 123 -14.81 -4.14 5.90
N GLY A 124 -15.34 -4.24 4.69
CA GLY A 124 -14.89 -3.48 3.53
C GLY A 124 -15.25 -2.01 3.63
N ASN A 125 -14.24 -1.15 3.43
CA ASN A 125 -14.44 0.29 3.32
C ASN A 125 -15.11 0.64 1.98
N LYS A 126 -16.42 0.92 2.00
CA LYS A 126 -17.17 1.29 0.78
C LYS A 126 -16.75 2.65 0.20
N LYS A 127 -16.22 3.55 1.05
CA LYS A 127 -15.84 4.91 0.64
C LYS A 127 -14.77 4.89 -0.45
N ILE A 128 -13.79 3.98 -0.37
CA ILE A 128 -12.69 3.96 -1.33
C ILE A 128 -13.10 3.44 -2.72
N ILE A 129 -14.20 2.68 -2.83
CA ILE A 129 -14.60 1.97 -4.05
C ILE A 129 -14.76 2.95 -5.22
N GLN A 130 -15.52 4.03 -5.01
CA GLN A 130 -15.75 5.07 -6.04
C GLN A 130 -14.49 5.85 -6.45
N HIS A 131 -13.37 5.68 -5.74
CA HIS A 131 -12.13 6.41 -5.97
C HIS A 131 -11.02 5.55 -6.55
N LEU A 132 -11.29 4.28 -6.86
CA LEU A 132 -10.32 3.38 -7.49
C LEU A 132 -10.15 3.71 -9.00
N PRO A 133 -8.93 3.62 -9.54
CA PRO A 133 -8.67 3.81 -10.96
C PRO A 133 -9.05 2.56 -11.76
N TYR A 134 -10.35 2.38 -12.04
CA TYR A 134 -10.88 1.22 -12.77
C TYR A 134 -10.34 1.07 -14.19
N ASP A 135 -9.95 2.15 -14.84
CA ASP A 135 -9.32 2.18 -16.17
C ASP A 135 -7.78 2.11 -16.11
N GLY A 136 -7.23 1.89 -14.92
CA GLY A 136 -5.79 1.84 -14.69
C GLY A 136 -5.06 3.19 -14.75
N SER A 137 -5.78 4.31 -14.86
CA SER A 137 -5.22 5.65 -15.04
C SER A 137 -4.73 6.32 -13.76
N TYR A 138 -4.06 5.55 -12.89
CA TYR A 138 -3.61 6.03 -11.58
C TYR A 138 -2.67 7.26 -11.67
N LYS A 139 -1.89 7.37 -12.76
CA LYS A 139 -0.98 8.50 -12.98
C LYS A 139 -1.74 9.82 -13.12
N ILE A 140 -2.87 9.82 -13.84
CA ILE A 140 -3.72 11.01 -14.02
C ILE A 140 -4.22 11.50 -12.66
N SER A 141 -4.58 10.58 -11.76
CA SER A 141 -4.97 10.92 -10.38
C SER A 141 -3.85 11.56 -9.55
N ILE A 142 -2.59 11.46 -9.99
CA ILE A 142 -1.43 12.01 -9.30
C ILE A 142 -0.96 13.33 -9.94
N THR A 143 -1.10 13.49 -11.26
CA THR A 143 -0.51 14.60 -12.03
C THR A 143 -1.01 15.98 -11.61
N GLY A 144 -2.20 16.10 -10.99
CA GLY A 144 -2.76 17.38 -10.50
C GLY A 144 -2.84 17.50 -8.98
N LEU A 145 -2.08 16.70 -8.23
CA LEU A 145 -2.08 16.77 -6.77
C LEU A 145 -1.19 17.90 -6.27
N SER A 146 -1.64 18.58 -5.21
CA SER A 146 -0.79 19.52 -4.49
C SER A 146 0.46 18.84 -3.92
N PRO A 147 1.56 19.58 -3.71
CA PRO A 147 2.81 19.00 -3.20
C PRO A 147 2.66 18.22 -1.88
N TYR A 148 1.77 18.66 -0.98
CA TYR A 148 1.54 17.97 0.28
C TYR A 148 0.80 16.63 0.09
N LEU A 149 -0.15 16.55 -0.85
CA LEU A 149 -0.83 15.29 -1.20
C LEU A 149 0.13 14.32 -1.92
N ILE A 150 1.03 14.82 -2.77
CA ILE A 150 2.09 13.99 -3.38
C ILE A 150 3.00 13.40 -2.31
N ASN A 151 3.37 14.18 -1.29
CA ASN A 151 4.17 13.68 -0.18
C ASN A 151 3.42 12.62 0.63
N ALA A 152 2.15 12.87 0.96
CA ALA A 152 1.32 11.90 1.67
C ALA A 152 1.15 10.59 0.86
N TYR A 153 0.95 10.67 -0.46
CA TYR A 153 0.95 9.52 -1.35
C TYR A 153 2.26 8.72 -1.30
N LYS A 154 3.41 9.40 -1.37
CA LYS A 154 4.73 8.74 -1.26
C LYS A 154 4.91 8.07 0.10
N GLU A 155 4.47 8.71 1.18
CA GLU A 155 4.52 8.13 2.52
C GLU A 155 3.63 6.89 2.62
N MET A 156 2.42 6.90 2.04
CA MET A 156 1.56 5.72 1.94
C MET A 156 2.23 4.56 1.20
N LEU A 157 2.89 4.81 0.07
CA LEU A 157 3.64 3.77 -0.65
C LEU A 157 4.75 3.17 0.21
N ASN A 158 5.45 4.02 0.98
CA ASN A 158 6.55 3.60 1.85
C ASN A 158 6.08 2.73 3.01
N ILE A 159 4.97 3.07 3.69
CA ILE A 159 4.44 2.26 4.79
C ILE A 159 3.93 0.90 4.31
N LEU A 160 3.31 0.83 3.12
CA LEU A 160 2.85 -0.42 2.52
C LEU A 160 3.99 -1.30 1.99
N GLN A 161 5.11 -0.71 1.59
CA GLN A 161 6.33 -1.43 1.23
C GLN A 161 7.14 -1.86 2.46
N SER A 162 6.84 -1.31 3.64
CA SER A 162 7.48 -1.48 4.95
C SER A 162 8.98 -1.15 5.05
N GLN A 163 9.32 -0.54 6.19
CA GLN A 163 10.64 -0.07 6.57
C GLN A 163 11.39 -1.19 7.33
N GLY A 164 12.48 -1.67 6.75
CA GLY A 164 13.37 -2.64 7.40
C GLY A 164 14.14 -3.50 6.40
N LYS A 165 15.35 -3.92 6.79
CA LYS A 165 16.03 -5.04 6.16
C LYS A 165 15.25 -6.30 6.56
N GLY A 166 14.69 -7.05 5.62
CA GLY A 166 14.11 -8.36 5.89
C GLY A 166 15.18 -9.38 6.28
N VAL A 167 14.90 -10.67 6.27
CA VAL A 167 15.93 -11.72 6.43
C VAL A 167 16.94 -11.65 5.30
N VAL A 168 18.22 -12.00 5.54
CA VAL A 168 19.20 -12.10 4.46
C VAL A 168 18.71 -13.17 3.48
N THR A 169 18.42 -12.79 2.24
CA THR A 169 17.97 -13.72 1.19
C THR A 169 19.10 -14.19 0.31
N SER A 170 20.16 -13.40 0.23
CA SER A 170 21.36 -13.78 -0.51
C SER A 170 22.51 -12.86 -0.17
N ILE A 171 23.72 -13.31 -0.43
CA ILE A 171 24.94 -12.52 -0.36
C ILE A 171 25.47 -12.40 -1.78
N THR A 172 25.59 -11.16 -2.27
CA THR A 172 26.31 -10.88 -3.51
C THR A 172 27.76 -10.61 -3.19
N LEU A 173 28.65 -11.37 -3.79
CA LEU A 173 30.10 -11.26 -3.62
C LEU A 173 30.72 -10.83 -4.93
N SER A 174 31.68 -9.92 -4.85
CA SER A 174 32.67 -9.71 -5.91
C SER A 174 33.94 -10.46 -5.52
N LEU A 175 34.41 -11.31 -6.42
CA LEU A 175 35.56 -12.18 -6.27
C LEU A 175 36.61 -11.84 -7.32
N ILE A 176 37.89 -11.95 -6.95
CA ILE A 176 39.00 -12.14 -7.90
C ILE A 176 39.36 -13.61 -7.85
N VAL A 177 39.21 -14.31 -8.97
CA VAL A 177 39.59 -15.73 -9.11
C VAL A 177 40.86 -15.80 -9.93
N PHE A 178 41.81 -16.64 -9.49
CA PHE A 178 43.02 -16.91 -10.26
C PHE A 178 42.80 -18.15 -11.13
N LYS A 179 42.80 -17.96 -12.45
CA LYS A 179 42.70 -19.05 -13.42
C LYS A 179 43.85 -18.94 -14.40
N ASP A 180 44.67 -19.98 -14.50
CA ASP A 180 45.80 -20.08 -15.44
C ASP A 180 46.77 -18.87 -15.36
N GLY A 181 47.05 -18.40 -14.15
CA GLY A 181 47.94 -17.26 -13.88
C GLY A 181 47.34 -15.87 -14.13
N LYS A 182 46.07 -15.76 -14.55
CA LYS A 182 45.36 -14.49 -14.79
C LYS A 182 44.29 -14.23 -13.71
N ARG A 183 44.14 -12.96 -13.35
CA ARG A 183 43.10 -12.47 -12.42
C ARG A 183 41.80 -12.23 -13.18
N GLU A 184 40.73 -12.90 -12.80
CA GLU A 184 39.39 -12.70 -13.36
C GLU A 184 38.45 -12.14 -12.27
N PHE A 185 37.73 -11.06 -12.58
CA PHE A 185 36.71 -10.50 -11.70
C PHE A 185 35.38 -11.20 -11.93
N LYS A 186 34.81 -11.79 -10.87
CA LYS A 186 33.48 -12.42 -10.91
C LYS A 186 32.57 -11.83 -9.87
N ARG A 187 31.30 -11.65 -10.25
CA ARG A 187 30.23 -11.25 -9.33
C ARG A 187 29.24 -12.41 -9.21
N ILE A 188 29.10 -12.95 -8.02
CA ILE A 188 28.22 -14.09 -7.75
C ILE A 188 27.15 -13.72 -6.72
N LYS A 189 25.98 -14.32 -6.84
CA LYS A 189 24.89 -14.22 -5.86
C LYS A 189 24.70 -15.61 -5.26
N ILE A 190 24.83 -15.72 -3.93
CA ILE A 190 24.67 -16.96 -3.19
C ILE A 190 23.43 -16.82 -2.29
N GLU A 191 22.49 -17.75 -2.37
CA GLU A 191 21.23 -17.71 -1.60
C GLU A 191 21.34 -18.43 -0.24
N ASP A 192 22.42 -19.19 -0.05
CA ASP A 192 22.77 -19.91 1.18
C ASP A 192 23.50 -18.97 2.18
N GLU A 193 23.23 -19.12 3.48
CA GLU A 193 23.95 -18.40 4.54
C GLU A 193 25.43 -18.83 4.61
N ASN A 194 25.75 -20.06 4.20
CA ASN A 194 27.11 -20.58 4.19
C ASN A 194 27.85 -20.30 2.85
N TYR A 195 28.02 -19.00 2.56
CA TYR A 195 28.71 -18.54 1.36
C TYR A 195 30.18 -18.98 1.28
N GLU A 196 30.83 -19.21 2.42
CA GLU A 196 32.25 -19.60 2.49
C GLU A 196 32.48 -21.00 1.93
N ASP A 197 31.62 -21.96 2.28
CA ASP A 197 31.70 -23.32 1.73
C ASP A 197 31.42 -23.35 0.22
N TYR A 198 30.53 -22.49 -0.26
CA TYR A 198 30.28 -22.34 -1.70
C TYR A 198 31.53 -21.82 -2.44
N ILE A 199 32.22 -20.80 -1.91
CA ILE A 199 33.45 -20.29 -2.52
C ILE A 199 34.54 -21.36 -2.53
N LYS A 200 34.74 -22.06 -1.41
CA LYS A 200 35.75 -23.14 -1.30
C LYS A 200 35.50 -24.26 -2.31
N LYS A 201 34.23 -24.69 -2.49
CA LYS A 201 33.86 -25.73 -3.44
C LYS A 201 34.04 -25.32 -4.90
N HIS A 202 33.73 -24.07 -5.25
CA HIS A 202 33.64 -23.66 -6.65
C HIS A 202 34.84 -22.86 -7.18
N TYR A 203 35.60 -22.20 -6.32
CA TYR A 203 36.61 -21.22 -6.77
C TYR A 203 38.02 -21.40 -6.18
N LYS A 204 38.24 -22.35 -5.24
CA LYS A 204 39.53 -22.66 -4.57
C LYS A 204 40.33 -21.43 -4.11
N ASP A 205 41.05 -20.77 -5.01
CA ASP A 205 41.80 -19.53 -4.81
C ASP A 205 41.00 -18.30 -5.29
N ALA A 206 40.14 -17.80 -4.41
CA ALA A 206 39.36 -16.59 -4.64
C ALA A 206 39.55 -15.55 -3.55
N ILE A 207 39.77 -14.29 -3.94
CA ILE A 207 39.82 -13.15 -3.02
C ILE A 207 38.47 -12.43 -3.07
N ILE A 208 37.77 -12.36 -1.94
CA ILE A 208 36.55 -11.56 -1.81
C ILE A 208 36.95 -10.08 -1.75
N THR A 209 36.53 -9.29 -2.74
CA THR A 209 36.81 -7.85 -2.81
C THR A 209 35.69 -7.00 -2.26
N SER A 210 34.44 -7.47 -2.36
CA SER A 210 33.30 -6.82 -1.75
C SER A 210 32.19 -7.80 -1.44
N MET A 211 31.43 -7.53 -0.37
CA MET A 211 30.30 -8.32 0.06
C MET A 211 29.09 -7.40 0.25
N LYS A 212 27.98 -7.73 -0.41
CA LYS A 212 26.69 -7.07 -0.22
C LYS A 212 25.65 -8.10 0.22
N ARG A 213 25.19 -7.99 1.46
CA ARG A 213 24.03 -8.74 1.93
C ARG A 213 22.76 -8.17 1.29
N ASN A 214 22.03 -8.99 0.57
CA ASN A 214 20.70 -8.68 0.07
C ASN A 214 19.70 -9.23 1.07
N TYR A 215 18.77 -8.38 1.48
CA TYR A 215 17.72 -8.72 2.42
C TYR A 215 16.42 -8.92 1.64
N SER A 216 15.52 -9.78 2.13
CA SER A 216 14.16 -9.80 1.65
C SER A 216 13.60 -8.39 1.78
N LYS A 217 12.83 -7.97 0.78
CA LYS A 217 12.08 -6.73 0.91
C LYS A 217 11.04 -7.01 1.98
N ASN A 218 11.19 -6.39 3.15
CA ASN A 218 10.25 -6.51 4.27
C ASN A 218 8.98 -5.76 3.86
N LYS A 219 8.11 -6.36 3.04
CA LYS A 219 6.94 -5.67 2.45
C LYS A 219 5.66 -6.18 3.05
N LEU A 220 4.83 -5.26 3.56
CA LEU A 220 3.48 -5.62 4.02
C LEU A 220 2.59 -6.03 2.84
N ILE A 221 2.67 -5.31 1.71
CA ILE A 221 2.03 -5.69 0.45
C ILE A 221 3.14 -5.87 -0.59
N ASP A 222 3.25 -7.04 -1.21
CA ASP A 222 4.37 -7.32 -2.12
C ASP A 222 4.22 -6.65 -3.49
N ASP A 223 3.00 -6.65 -4.02
CA ASP A 223 2.66 -6.12 -5.34
C ASP A 223 2.67 -4.58 -5.38
N GLN A 224 3.42 -4.01 -6.32
CA GLN A 224 3.46 -2.56 -6.54
C GLN A 224 2.16 -1.98 -7.08
N TYR A 225 1.42 -2.75 -7.90
CA TYR A 225 0.16 -2.31 -8.51
C TYR A 225 -0.88 -2.14 -7.42
N VAL A 226 -0.96 -3.09 -6.48
CA VAL A 226 -1.81 -3.00 -5.26
C VAL A 226 -1.46 -1.77 -4.44
N ARG A 227 -0.18 -1.55 -4.10
CA ARG A 227 0.22 -0.39 -3.30
C ARG A 227 -0.21 0.93 -3.94
N ARG A 228 -0.04 1.08 -5.25
CA ARG A 228 -0.41 2.28 -5.99
C ARG A 228 -1.91 2.50 -6.03
N VAL A 229 -2.68 1.46 -6.33
CA VAL A 229 -4.15 1.52 -6.39
C VAL A 229 -4.74 1.85 -5.03
N LEU A 230 -4.28 1.20 -3.95
CA LEU A 230 -4.71 1.51 -2.58
C LEU A 230 -4.34 2.96 -2.22
N ALA A 231 -3.10 3.38 -2.45
CA ALA A 231 -2.67 4.74 -2.12
C ALA A 231 -3.52 5.81 -2.84
N VAL A 232 -3.82 5.62 -4.13
CA VAL A 232 -4.71 6.52 -4.88
C VAL A 232 -6.15 6.45 -4.37
N GLY A 233 -6.68 5.26 -4.12
CA GLY A 233 -8.05 5.06 -3.64
C GLY A 233 -8.31 5.76 -2.30
N TYR A 234 -7.43 5.57 -1.31
CA TYR A 234 -7.54 6.25 -0.02
C TYR A 234 -7.30 7.76 -0.16
N LEU A 235 -6.26 8.18 -0.89
CA LEU A 235 -5.99 9.61 -1.07
C LEU A 235 -7.21 10.36 -1.60
N ASN A 236 -7.81 9.85 -2.67
CA ASN A 236 -8.98 10.46 -3.29
C ASN A 236 -10.23 10.35 -2.41
N ALA A 237 -10.39 9.26 -1.65
CA ALA A 237 -11.54 9.08 -0.76
C ALA A 237 -11.52 10.01 0.46
N TYR A 238 -10.35 10.43 0.90
CA TYR A 238 -10.19 11.27 2.10
C TYR A 238 -9.67 12.67 1.80
N LYS A 239 -9.52 13.04 0.52
CA LYS A 239 -9.05 14.37 0.09
C LYS A 239 -9.88 15.50 0.71
N ASP A 240 -11.21 15.41 0.61
CA ASP A 240 -12.11 16.46 1.11
C ASP A 240 -12.04 16.58 2.65
N ASP A 241 -11.90 15.45 3.35
CA ASP A 241 -11.74 15.42 4.81
C ASP A 241 -10.42 16.09 5.21
N ILE A 242 -9.34 15.80 4.47
CA ILE A 242 -8.02 16.41 4.67
C ILE A 242 -8.11 17.93 4.48
N GLU A 243 -8.68 18.38 3.36
CA GLU A 243 -8.81 19.81 3.05
C GLU A 243 -9.68 20.53 4.10
N LYS A 244 -10.74 19.89 4.57
CA LYS A 244 -11.57 20.43 5.66
C LYS A 244 -10.77 20.60 6.95
N VAL A 245 -10.09 19.56 7.41
CA VAL A 245 -9.31 19.62 8.67
C VAL A 245 -8.14 20.60 8.56
N ILE A 246 -7.50 20.72 7.40
CA ILE A 246 -6.48 21.75 7.16
C ILE A 246 -7.08 23.14 7.32
N ARG A 247 -8.22 23.40 6.68
CA ARG A 247 -8.93 24.69 6.76
C ARG A 247 -9.30 25.05 8.19
N ASP A 248 -9.82 24.09 8.94
CA ASP A 248 -10.23 24.29 10.34
C ASP A 248 -9.02 24.62 11.22
N LYS A 249 -7.89 23.89 11.09
CA LYS A 249 -6.65 24.18 11.82
C LYS A 249 -6.01 25.52 11.44
N LEU A 250 -6.02 25.88 10.16
CA LEU A 250 -5.56 27.19 9.71
C LEU A 250 -6.46 28.30 10.26
N ASN A 251 -7.75 28.02 10.41
CA ASN A 251 -8.67 28.98 10.99
C ASN A 251 -8.39 29.28 12.46
N GLU A 252 -7.89 28.31 13.21
CA GLU A 252 -7.50 28.46 14.61
C GLU A 252 -6.12 29.13 14.77
N LEU A 253 -5.18 28.85 13.87
CA LEU A 253 -3.77 29.22 14.04
C LEU A 253 -3.36 30.55 13.38
N LEU A 254 -4.03 30.95 12.30
CA LEU A 254 -3.70 32.17 11.57
C LEU A 254 -4.59 33.35 11.98
N THR A 255 -4.02 34.56 11.93
CA THR A 255 -4.80 35.79 12.08
C THR A 255 -5.67 36.06 10.84
N GLY A 256 -6.70 36.91 10.97
CA GLY A 256 -7.56 37.28 9.83
C GLY A 256 -6.78 37.92 8.67
N GLU A 257 -5.75 38.70 8.99
CA GLU A 257 -4.86 39.32 8.00
C GLU A 257 -3.99 38.29 7.28
N GLN A 258 -3.35 37.37 8.01
CA GLN A 258 -2.55 36.28 7.43
C GLN A 258 -3.38 35.38 6.52
N LYS A 259 -4.64 35.07 6.89
CA LYS A 259 -5.55 34.31 6.03
C LYS A 259 -5.88 35.04 4.74
N LYS A 260 -6.19 36.33 4.83
CA LYS A 260 -6.48 37.16 3.66
C LYS A 260 -5.28 37.21 2.72
N MET A 261 -4.08 37.38 3.26
CA MET A 261 -2.83 37.32 2.50
C MET A 261 -2.64 35.96 1.81
N LEU A 262 -2.89 34.86 2.51
CA LEU A 262 -2.78 33.51 1.96
C LEU A 262 -3.79 33.24 0.84
N GLU A 263 -5.03 33.70 0.98
CA GLU A 263 -6.05 33.60 -0.07
C GLU A 263 -5.68 34.42 -1.31
N THR A 264 -5.21 35.66 -1.13
CA THR A 264 -4.75 36.51 -2.24
C THR A 264 -3.53 35.89 -2.94
N TYR A 265 -2.57 35.37 -2.17
CA TYR A 265 -1.41 34.66 -2.71
C TYR A 265 -1.83 33.48 -3.60
N LYS A 266 -2.72 32.62 -3.10
CA LYS A 266 -3.20 31.46 -3.87
C LYS A 266 -3.97 31.84 -5.13
N LYS A 267 -4.72 32.95 -5.12
CA LYS A 267 -5.40 33.45 -6.32
C LYS A 267 -4.40 33.89 -7.39
N ILE A 268 -3.29 34.52 -6.99
CA ILE A 268 -2.27 35.00 -7.93
C ILE A 268 -1.47 33.84 -8.50
N VAL A 269 -1.05 32.90 -7.65
CA VAL A 269 -0.23 31.74 -8.06
C VAL A 269 -1.06 30.68 -8.78
N GLY A 270 -2.29 30.41 -8.32
CA GLY A 270 -3.15 29.36 -8.86
C GLY A 270 -3.66 29.62 -10.29
N VAL A 271 -3.69 30.87 -10.74
CA VAL A 271 -4.03 31.24 -12.13
C VAL A 271 -2.91 30.84 -13.11
N GLU A 272 -1.67 30.71 -12.64
CA GLU A 272 -0.52 30.41 -13.51
C GLU A 272 -0.14 28.92 -13.53
N GLU A 273 -0.61 28.11 -12.56
CA GLU A 273 -0.37 26.66 -12.54
C GLU A 273 -1.30 25.85 -13.49
N GLU A 274 -2.40 26.43 -13.99
CA GLU A 274 -3.34 25.75 -14.92
C GLU A 274 -2.78 25.59 -16.36
N GLU A 275 -1.72 26.32 -16.72
CA GLU A 275 -1.18 26.34 -18.10
C GLU A 275 -0.02 25.35 -18.36
N ASP A 276 0.45 24.60 -17.37
CA ASP A 276 1.76 23.92 -17.43
C ASP A 276 1.75 22.42 -17.80
N TYR A 277 0.62 21.85 -18.24
CA TYR A 277 0.53 20.40 -18.47
C TYR A 277 0.04 20.00 -19.87
N GLU A 278 0.91 20.19 -20.88
CA GLU A 278 0.91 19.36 -22.10
C GLU A 278 2.20 18.53 -22.22
N GLY A 279 2.05 17.21 -22.37
CA GLY A 279 2.98 16.40 -23.18
C GLY A 279 4.30 15.88 -22.58
N GLY A 280 4.76 16.31 -21.40
CA GLY A 280 5.85 15.62 -20.68
C GLY A 280 7.23 15.58 -21.40
N ILE A 281 7.47 16.49 -22.34
CA ILE A 281 8.78 16.73 -22.97
C ILE A 281 9.27 18.09 -22.47
N PHE A 282 10.38 18.10 -21.73
CA PHE A 282 11.05 19.33 -21.32
C PHE A 282 11.73 19.96 -22.56
N ASP A 283 11.07 20.93 -23.19
CA ASP A 283 11.70 21.82 -24.17
C ASP A 283 12.45 22.94 -23.42
N MET A 284 13.68 23.24 -23.85
CA MET A 284 14.54 24.26 -23.25
C MET A 284 13.93 25.67 -23.36
N ARG A 285 12.99 25.88 -24.29
CA ARG A 285 12.22 27.13 -24.46
C ARG A 285 11.21 27.38 -23.34
N VAL A 286 10.68 26.32 -22.73
CA VAL A 286 9.75 26.40 -21.60
C VAL A 286 10.43 26.94 -20.34
N LEU A 287 11.76 26.81 -20.21
CA LEU A 287 12.49 27.34 -19.05
C LEU A 287 12.55 28.87 -19.04
N ASP A 288 12.70 29.50 -20.20
CA ASP A 288 12.73 30.96 -20.30
C ASP A 288 11.31 31.53 -20.16
N GLU A 289 10.31 30.89 -20.77
CA GLU A 289 8.89 31.21 -20.55
C GLU A 289 8.48 31.06 -19.08
N LYS A 290 8.97 30.03 -18.39
CA LYS A 290 8.73 29.83 -16.96
C LYS A 290 9.37 30.90 -16.10
N LYS A 291 10.61 31.31 -16.42
CA LYS A 291 11.28 32.41 -15.69
C LYS A 291 10.56 33.74 -15.89
N VAL A 292 10.08 34.03 -17.10
CA VAL A 292 9.30 35.24 -17.38
C VAL A 292 8.00 35.21 -16.56
N ARG A 293 7.28 34.08 -16.56
CA ARG A 293 6.09 33.90 -15.72
C ARG A 293 6.39 34.08 -14.24
N GLU A 294 7.43 33.45 -13.71
CA GLU A 294 7.85 33.61 -12.30
C GLU A 294 8.11 35.09 -11.93
N LEU A 295 8.73 35.87 -12.83
CA LEU A 295 8.96 37.31 -12.62
C LEU A 295 7.64 38.10 -12.63
N GLU A 296 6.73 37.78 -13.57
CA GLU A 296 5.39 38.39 -13.62
C GLU A 296 4.57 38.06 -12.35
N THR A 297 4.65 36.83 -11.83
CA THR A 297 4.02 36.46 -10.56
C THR A 297 4.57 37.31 -9.42
N ILE A 298 5.90 37.46 -9.34
CA ILE A 298 6.57 38.25 -8.29
C ILE A 298 6.11 39.70 -8.36
N GLU A 299 6.06 40.32 -9.54
CA GLU A 299 5.57 41.69 -9.69
C GLU A 299 4.11 41.86 -9.23
N LYS A 300 3.24 40.89 -9.57
CA LYS A 300 1.84 40.90 -9.10
C LYS A 300 1.77 40.80 -7.58
N LEU A 301 2.59 39.94 -6.98
CA LEU A 301 2.68 39.77 -5.53
C LEU A 301 3.23 41.02 -4.82
N GLU A 302 4.19 41.73 -5.42
CA GLU A 302 4.69 43.01 -4.89
C GLU A 302 3.63 44.11 -4.97
N LYS A 303 2.86 44.19 -6.07
CA LYS A 303 1.74 45.14 -6.23
C LYS A 303 0.67 44.96 -5.16
N GLU A 304 0.40 43.71 -4.77
CA GLU A 304 -0.56 43.37 -3.70
C GLU A 304 0.04 43.47 -2.30
N GLY A 305 1.29 43.93 -2.17
CA GLY A 305 1.97 44.12 -0.89
C GLY A 305 2.37 42.81 -0.19
N LEU A 306 2.26 41.68 -0.87
CA LEU A 306 2.58 40.35 -0.36
C LEU A 306 4.09 40.07 -0.41
N TYR A 307 4.79 40.71 -1.34
CA TYR A 307 6.23 40.58 -1.53
C TYR A 307 6.95 41.92 -1.37
N ARG A 308 8.23 41.85 -1.00
CA ARG A 308 9.15 42.99 -0.96
C ARG A 308 10.55 42.54 -1.41
N ASN A 309 11.08 43.15 -2.45
CA ASN A 309 12.39 42.80 -3.03
C ASN A 309 12.45 41.33 -3.47
N GLY A 310 11.39 40.85 -4.13
CA GLY A 310 11.27 39.48 -4.62
C GLY A 310 11.10 38.40 -3.56
N ARG A 311 10.77 38.77 -2.31
CA ARG A 311 10.56 37.81 -1.20
C ARG A 311 9.23 38.07 -0.50
N PRO A 312 8.55 37.02 0.01
CA PRO A 312 7.34 37.19 0.80
C PRO A 312 7.64 38.01 2.06
N ILE A 313 6.70 38.89 2.43
CA ILE A 313 6.73 39.58 3.72
C ILE A 313 6.60 38.58 4.88
N GLU A 314 7.04 38.97 6.08
CA GLU A 314 7.15 38.03 7.20
C GLU A 314 5.81 37.38 7.58
N ASP A 315 4.71 38.12 7.59
CA ASP A 315 3.38 37.57 7.90
C ASP A 315 2.90 36.55 6.87
N LEU A 316 3.11 36.83 5.58
CA LEU A 316 2.79 35.86 4.52
C LEU A 316 3.69 34.63 4.63
N LYS A 317 4.98 34.82 4.91
CA LYS A 317 5.92 33.71 5.10
C LYS A 317 5.50 32.81 6.26
N ILE A 318 5.14 33.38 7.40
CA ILE A 318 4.58 32.64 8.55
C ILE A 318 3.32 31.87 8.12
N ALA A 319 2.42 32.50 7.37
CA ALA A 319 1.20 31.85 6.91
C ALA A 319 1.48 30.65 5.97
N LEU A 320 2.40 30.82 5.02
CA LEU A 320 2.82 29.78 4.06
C LEU A 320 3.52 28.61 4.75
N ASP A 321 4.44 28.89 5.67
CA ASP A 321 5.16 27.84 6.43
C ASP A 321 4.18 27.07 7.33
N THR A 322 3.27 27.78 8.00
CA THR A 322 2.22 27.18 8.83
C THR A 322 1.28 26.30 8.00
N GLU A 323 0.81 26.78 6.84
CA GLU A 323 0.01 25.98 5.91
C GLU A 323 0.75 24.73 5.45
N LYS A 324 2.01 24.86 5.05
CA LYS A 324 2.81 23.74 4.55
C LYS A 324 2.99 22.65 5.61
N GLU A 325 3.31 23.03 6.84
CA GLU A 325 3.49 22.08 7.94
C GLU A 325 2.19 21.39 8.32
N ILE A 326 1.10 22.15 8.48
CA ILE A 326 -0.22 21.61 8.82
C ILE A 326 -0.72 20.69 7.71
N SER A 327 -0.63 21.13 6.44
CA SER A 327 -1.12 20.36 5.30
C SER A 327 -0.41 19.02 5.17
N LYS A 328 0.92 19.01 5.31
CA LYS A 328 1.69 17.77 5.31
C LYS A 328 1.28 16.86 6.46
N LYS A 329 1.23 17.39 7.69
CA LYS A 329 0.93 16.61 8.90
C LYS A 329 -0.48 16.02 8.85
N VAL A 330 -1.49 16.83 8.55
CA VAL A 330 -2.90 16.41 8.49
C VAL A 330 -3.12 15.36 7.41
N ALA A 331 -2.58 15.58 6.19
CA ALA A 331 -2.73 14.63 5.10
C ALA A 331 -2.14 13.26 5.46
N THR A 332 -0.91 13.23 6.00
CA THR A 332 -0.27 11.98 6.44
C THR A 332 -1.05 11.33 7.58
N GLU A 333 -1.47 12.09 8.59
CA GLU A 333 -2.17 11.56 9.78
C GLU A 333 -3.49 10.90 9.40
N ILE A 334 -4.35 11.61 8.66
CA ILE A 334 -5.66 11.09 8.26
C ILE A 334 -5.50 9.83 7.40
N LEU A 335 -4.67 9.86 6.37
CA LEU A 335 -4.51 8.70 5.48
C LEU A 335 -3.91 7.51 6.22
N THR A 336 -2.93 7.74 7.09
CA THR A 336 -2.32 6.69 7.90
C THR A 336 -3.34 6.08 8.85
N GLU A 337 -4.16 6.88 9.53
CA GLU A 337 -5.18 6.40 10.47
C GLU A 337 -6.25 5.57 9.77
N GLN A 338 -6.78 6.05 8.64
CA GLN A 338 -7.82 5.33 7.89
C GLN A 338 -7.29 4.00 7.35
N LEU A 339 -6.10 4.01 6.73
CA LEU A 339 -5.46 2.78 6.24
C LEU A 339 -5.11 1.82 7.39
N SER A 340 -4.62 2.35 8.52
CA SER A 340 -4.33 1.54 9.70
C SER A 340 -5.57 0.85 10.22
N ARG A 341 -6.68 1.58 10.32
CA ARG A 341 -7.96 1.04 10.80
C ARG A 341 -8.44 -0.10 9.93
N ASP A 342 -8.44 0.09 8.61
CA ASP A 342 -8.97 -0.92 7.69
C ASP A 342 -8.08 -2.17 7.62
N ILE A 343 -6.75 -2.00 7.59
CA ILE A 343 -5.81 -3.13 7.65
C ILE A 343 -5.87 -3.83 9.02
N PHE A 344 -6.00 -3.09 10.11
CA PHE A 344 -6.19 -3.66 11.43
C PHE A 344 -7.47 -4.49 11.51
N MET A 345 -8.61 -3.95 11.02
CA MET A 345 -9.89 -4.66 10.95
C MET A 345 -9.76 -5.95 10.14
N TYR A 346 -9.09 -5.89 8.99
CA TYR A 346 -8.80 -7.05 8.14
C TYR A 346 -8.04 -8.13 8.91
N TYR A 347 -6.93 -7.78 9.56
CA TYR A 347 -6.16 -8.75 10.33
C TYR A 347 -6.87 -9.23 11.59
N LEU A 348 -7.71 -8.41 12.20
CA LEU A 348 -8.41 -8.72 13.44
C LEU A 348 -9.58 -9.68 13.20
N HIS A 349 -10.32 -9.54 12.10
CA HIS A 349 -11.52 -10.34 11.83
C HIS A 349 -11.23 -11.63 11.08
N LYS A 350 -10.17 -11.66 10.27
CA LYS A 350 -9.88 -12.81 9.41
C LYS A 350 -8.84 -13.75 9.98
N SER A 351 -9.04 -15.03 9.74
CA SER A 351 -8.07 -16.10 9.90
C SER A 351 -7.00 -16.07 8.79
N PRO A 352 -5.87 -16.79 8.92
CA PRO A 352 -4.87 -16.91 7.86
C PRO A 352 -5.44 -17.36 6.50
N ASP A 353 -6.36 -18.34 6.52
CA ASP A 353 -6.95 -18.90 5.29
C ASP A 353 -7.91 -17.92 4.61
N GLU A 354 -8.68 -17.16 5.40
CA GLU A 354 -9.55 -16.10 4.88
C GLU A 354 -8.74 -14.95 4.31
N ARG A 355 -7.60 -14.60 4.93
CA ARG A 355 -6.70 -13.56 4.41
C ARG A 355 -6.12 -13.95 3.05
N THR A 356 -5.74 -15.22 2.87
CA THR A 356 -5.16 -15.72 1.61
C THR A 356 -6.14 -15.65 0.44
N ARG A 357 -7.44 -15.74 0.69
CA ARG A 357 -8.50 -15.71 -0.33
C ARG A 357 -9.19 -14.35 -0.50
N SER A 358 -8.94 -13.41 0.41
CA SER A 358 -9.63 -12.12 0.43
C SER A 358 -9.01 -11.14 -0.56
N ASN A 359 -9.87 -10.40 -1.24
CA ASN A 359 -9.47 -9.35 -2.17
C ASN A 359 -9.49 -7.94 -1.55
N LEU A 360 -9.75 -7.79 -0.24
CA LEU A 360 -9.69 -6.48 0.45
C LEU A 360 -8.32 -5.83 0.30
N PHE A 361 -7.27 -6.61 0.57
CA PHE A 361 -5.88 -6.17 0.43
C PHE A 361 -5.09 -7.25 -0.33
N PRO A 362 -5.18 -7.29 -1.68
CA PRO A 362 -4.53 -8.33 -2.46
C PRO A 362 -3.02 -8.34 -2.24
N SER A 363 -2.39 -9.52 -2.21
CA SER A 363 -0.94 -9.65 -1.98
C SER A 363 -0.42 -9.04 -0.67
N ILE A 364 -1.30 -8.78 0.31
CA ILE A 364 -0.89 -8.44 1.67
C ILE A 364 -0.31 -9.70 2.34
N MET A 365 0.71 -9.53 3.18
CA MET A 365 1.28 -10.62 3.95
C MET A 365 0.20 -11.27 4.81
N THR A 366 0.11 -12.59 4.76
CA THR A 366 -0.83 -13.33 5.59
C THR A 366 -0.50 -13.14 7.06
N THR A 367 0.77 -13.29 7.47
CA THR A 367 1.20 -13.14 8.87
C THR A 367 2.36 -12.15 8.98
N PRO A 368 2.10 -10.83 9.11
CA PRO A 368 3.15 -9.84 9.24
C PRO A 368 3.81 -9.88 10.63
N SER A 369 5.11 -9.58 10.69
CA SER A 369 5.84 -9.43 11.96
C SER A 369 5.53 -8.10 12.66
N LYS A 370 5.82 -7.99 13.96
CA LYS A 370 5.65 -6.76 14.74
C LYS A 370 6.29 -5.52 14.09
N ALA A 371 7.40 -5.67 13.37
CA ALA A 371 8.06 -4.58 12.67
C ALA A 371 7.19 -3.97 11.56
N HIS A 372 6.42 -4.80 10.84
CA HIS A 372 5.49 -4.36 9.80
C HIS A 372 4.31 -3.56 10.36
N LEU A 373 4.00 -3.73 11.64
CA LEU A 373 2.81 -3.17 12.29
C LEU A 373 3.08 -1.85 13.03
N LYS A 374 4.34 -1.49 13.27
CA LYS A 374 4.72 -0.35 14.13
C LYS A 374 4.16 1.01 13.69
N TRP A 375 3.93 1.18 12.39
CA TRP A 375 3.41 2.43 11.84
C TRP A 375 1.89 2.58 12.05
N MET A 376 1.18 1.48 12.33
CA MET A 376 -0.27 1.47 12.40
C MET A 376 -0.75 2.25 13.63
N LYS A 377 -1.70 3.15 13.39
CA LYS A 377 -2.32 3.99 14.42
C LYS A 377 -3.82 3.75 14.43
N VAL A 378 -4.33 3.16 15.51
CA VAL A 378 -5.76 2.97 15.75
C VAL A 378 -6.07 3.51 17.14
N SER A 379 -7.04 4.42 17.23
CA SER A 379 -7.35 5.11 18.49
C SER A 379 -7.66 4.12 19.62
N GLY A 380 -6.95 4.27 20.75
CA GLY A 380 -7.11 3.43 21.93
C GLY A 380 -6.64 1.97 21.77
N ILE A 381 -5.89 1.63 20.71
CA ILE A 381 -5.40 0.27 20.46
C ILE A 381 -3.89 0.28 20.15
N ASP A 382 -3.14 -0.53 20.89
CA ASP A 382 -1.77 -0.93 20.59
C ASP A 382 -1.83 -2.07 19.57
N VAL A 383 -1.87 -1.67 18.30
CA VAL A 383 -1.99 -2.59 17.16
C VAL A 383 -0.88 -3.65 17.15
N PRO A 384 0.42 -3.29 17.32
CA PRO A 384 1.48 -4.28 17.45
C PRO A 384 1.26 -5.30 18.57
N LYS A 385 0.80 -4.90 19.77
CA LYS A 385 0.54 -5.84 20.88
C LYS A 385 -0.61 -6.79 20.55
N VAL A 386 -1.73 -6.26 20.04
CA VAL A 386 -2.93 -7.05 19.71
C VAL A 386 -2.63 -8.06 18.58
N LEU A 387 -2.14 -7.59 17.44
CA LEU A 387 -1.98 -8.47 16.28
C LEU A 387 -0.84 -9.49 16.47
N ASP A 388 0.25 -9.13 17.15
CA ASP A 388 1.33 -10.08 17.48
C ASP A 388 0.82 -11.24 18.35
N LEU A 389 -0.02 -10.94 19.35
CA LEU A 389 -0.68 -11.96 20.15
C LEU A 389 -1.66 -12.80 19.31
N LYS A 390 -2.46 -12.15 18.46
CA LYS A 390 -3.39 -12.85 17.56
C LYS A 390 -2.65 -13.87 16.68
N PHE A 391 -1.59 -13.45 16.00
CA PHE A 391 -0.84 -14.31 15.08
C PHE A 391 -0.15 -15.46 15.79
N LEU A 392 0.31 -15.24 17.02
CA LEU A 392 0.84 -16.31 17.84
C LEU A 392 -0.24 -17.36 18.16
N LEU A 393 -1.43 -16.91 18.58
CA LEU A 393 -2.53 -17.82 18.87
C LEU A 393 -3.07 -18.53 17.62
N GLU A 394 -3.05 -17.90 16.45
CA GLU A 394 -3.41 -18.57 15.19
C GLU A 394 -2.53 -19.78 14.87
N LYS A 395 -1.26 -19.74 15.28
CA LYS A 395 -0.32 -20.86 15.11
C LYS A 395 -0.51 -21.95 16.16
N GLU A 396 -0.92 -21.57 17.36
CA GLU A 396 -0.95 -22.48 18.52
C GLU A 396 -2.30 -23.18 18.71
N LEU A 397 -3.42 -22.46 18.54
CA LEU A 397 -4.77 -22.99 18.77
C LEU A 397 -5.15 -24.20 17.89
N PRO A 398 -4.75 -24.28 16.61
CA PRO A 398 -5.05 -25.45 15.78
C PRO A 398 -4.47 -26.76 16.34
N LYS A 399 -3.36 -26.70 17.09
CA LYS A 399 -2.76 -27.88 17.76
C LYS A 399 -3.69 -28.53 18.79
N TYR A 400 -4.70 -27.78 19.25
CA TYR A 400 -5.68 -28.20 20.24
C TYR A 400 -7.09 -28.37 19.63
N ASN A 401 -7.22 -28.39 18.30
CA ASN A 401 -8.50 -28.41 17.58
C ASN A 401 -9.45 -27.26 17.97
N ILE A 402 -8.90 -26.10 18.34
CA ILE A 402 -9.69 -24.91 18.66
C ILE A 402 -9.85 -24.06 17.39
N PRO A 403 -11.09 -23.67 17.02
CA PRO A 403 -11.34 -22.89 15.81
C PRO A 403 -10.80 -21.45 15.97
N LEU A 404 -10.38 -20.85 14.86
CA LEU A 404 -9.84 -19.48 14.81
C LEU A 404 -10.91 -18.39 14.64
N LYS A 405 -12.17 -18.79 14.40
CA LYS A 405 -13.29 -17.86 14.26
C LYS A 405 -13.44 -17.04 15.55
N ASP A 406 -13.61 -15.72 15.43
CA ASP A 406 -13.73 -14.77 16.54
C ASP A 406 -12.48 -14.62 17.44
N LEU A 407 -11.32 -15.14 17.01
CA LEU A 407 -10.06 -15.02 17.76
C LEU A 407 -9.65 -13.56 18.00
N GLY A 408 -9.97 -12.64 17.07
CA GLY A 408 -9.72 -11.21 17.26
C GLY A 408 -10.41 -10.66 18.51
N GLY A 409 -11.67 -11.02 18.74
CA GLY A 409 -12.41 -10.63 19.94
C GLY A 409 -11.82 -11.21 21.22
N LEU A 410 -11.33 -12.46 21.18
CA LEU A 410 -10.61 -13.06 22.32
C LEU A 410 -9.35 -12.27 22.67
N VAL A 411 -8.55 -11.91 21.66
CA VAL A 411 -7.32 -11.14 21.88
C VAL A 411 -7.62 -9.75 22.42
N LEU A 412 -8.65 -9.07 21.89
CA LEU A 412 -9.08 -7.76 22.40
C LEU A 412 -9.49 -7.84 23.87
N TYR A 413 -10.24 -8.87 24.27
CA TYR A 413 -10.62 -9.08 25.66
C TYR A 413 -9.39 -9.32 26.56
N LEU A 414 -8.44 -10.14 26.11
CA LEU A 414 -7.23 -10.44 26.88
C LEU A 414 -6.36 -9.19 27.11
N VAL A 415 -6.14 -8.39 26.05
CA VAL A 415 -5.31 -7.18 26.13
C VAL A 415 -6.03 -6.02 26.82
N TYR A 416 -7.34 -5.86 26.56
CA TYR A 416 -8.17 -4.77 27.08
C TYR A 416 -9.31 -5.33 27.92
N ASP A 417 -10.57 -5.16 27.52
CA ASP A 417 -11.73 -5.77 28.16
C ASP A 417 -12.91 -5.79 27.16
N TRP A 418 -14.10 -6.15 27.63
CA TRP A 418 -15.32 -6.26 26.83
C TRP A 418 -15.69 -5.00 26.05
N ASP A 419 -15.40 -3.80 26.56
CA ASP A 419 -15.68 -2.53 25.87
C ASP A 419 -15.05 -2.52 24.47
N LYS A 420 -13.80 -2.98 24.35
CA LYS A 420 -13.11 -3.08 23.05
C LYS A 420 -13.65 -4.21 22.20
N VAL A 421 -14.05 -5.33 22.79
CA VAL A 421 -14.66 -6.44 22.03
C VAL A 421 -15.93 -5.98 21.32
N GLU A 422 -16.76 -5.22 22.02
CA GLU A 422 -18.03 -4.68 21.51
C GLU A 422 -17.79 -3.55 20.49
N GLU A 423 -16.83 -2.65 20.74
CA GLU A 423 -16.41 -1.61 19.79
C GLU A 423 -16.03 -2.20 18.42
N PHE A 424 -15.36 -3.34 18.43
CA PHE A 424 -14.93 -4.07 17.24
C PHE A 424 -15.93 -5.12 16.75
N LYS A 425 -17.18 -5.07 17.21
CA LYS A 425 -18.32 -5.88 16.72
C LYS A 425 -18.18 -7.40 16.90
N PHE A 426 -17.36 -7.87 17.84
CA PHE A 426 -17.33 -9.29 18.17
C PHE A 426 -18.46 -9.65 19.14
N LYS A 427 -19.10 -10.80 18.90
CA LYS A 427 -20.17 -11.28 19.78
C LYS A 427 -19.59 -11.85 21.07
N LYS A 428 -19.94 -11.26 22.21
CA LYS A 428 -19.50 -11.68 23.56
C LYS A 428 -19.59 -13.19 23.79
N LYS A 429 -20.73 -13.80 23.46
CA LYS A 429 -20.95 -15.25 23.60
C LYS A 429 -19.90 -16.09 22.88
N ASN A 430 -19.55 -15.73 21.64
CA ASN A 430 -18.58 -16.49 20.84
C ASN A 430 -17.18 -16.40 21.46
N VAL A 431 -16.80 -15.20 21.92
CA VAL A 431 -15.52 -14.95 22.59
C VAL A 431 -15.42 -15.71 23.92
N GLU A 432 -16.49 -15.72 24.73
CA GLU A 432 -16.54 -16.51 25.97
C GLU A 432 -16.38 -18.01 25.73
N ASP A 433 -16.96 -18.53 24.65
CA ASP A 433 -16.85 -19.94 24.31
C ASP A 433 -15.42 -20.33 23.89
N LEU A 434 -14.68 -19.43 23.21
CA LEU A 434 -13.24 -19.61 22.99
C LEU A 434 -12.46 -19.56 24.30
N LEU A 435 -12.72 -18.58 25.17
CA LEU A 435 -12.05 -18.44 26.47
C LEU A 435 -12.20 -19.71 27.31
N LYS A 436 -13.40 -20.30 27.37
CA LYS A 436 -13.64 -21.59 28.07
C LYS A 436 -12.83 -22.75 27.47
N LYS A 437 -12.56 -22.75 26.17
CA LYS A 437 -11.76 -23.79 25.50
C LYS A 437 -10.27 -23.64 25.76
N ILE A 438 -9.76 -22.41 25.84
CA ILE A 438 -8.33 -22.14 26.05
C ILE A 438 -7.93 -22.10 27.53
N ALA A 439 -8.84 -21.74 28.42
CA ALA A 439 -8.60 -21.66 29.87
C ALA A 439 -8.02 -22.93 30.54
N PRO A 440 -8.33 -24.17 30.12
CA PRO A 440 -7.72 -25.36 30.71
C PRO A 440 -6.32 -25.70 30.18
N ILE A 441 -5.79 -24.98 29.18
CA ILE A 441 -4.55 -25.34 28.48
C ILE A 441 -3.37 -24.55 29.07
N GLU A 442 -2.51 -25.23 29.82
CA GLU A 442 -1.41 -24.57 30.55
C GLU A 442 -0.35 -23.95 29.63
N SER A 443 0.01 -24.62 28.54
CA SER A 443 0.94 -24.08 27.53
C SER A 443 0.47 -22.76 26.91
N ILE A 444 -0.86 -22.59 26.74
CA ILE A 444 -1.42 -21.32 26.26
C ILE A 444 -1.30 -20.25 27.35
N LYS A 445 -1.51 -20.58 28.63
CA LYS A 445 -1.31 -19.61 29.71
C LYS A 445 0.14 -19.16 29.82
N ASP A 446 1.10 -20.06 29.61
CA ASP A 446 2.52 -19.70 29.59
C ASP A 446 2.85 -18.76 28.43
N ILE A 447 2.31 -19.02 27.23
CA ILE A 447 2.40 -18.09 26.10
C ILE A 447 1.81 -16.72 26.45
N LEU A 448 0.67 -16.67 27.15
CA LEU A 448 0.04 -15.43 27.57
C LEU A 448 0.89 -14.67 28.61
N LYS A 449 1.51 -15.37 29.58
CA LYS A 449 2.49 -14.79 30.52
C LYS A 449 3.63 -14.11 29.78
N ASP A 450 4.23 -14.83 28.84
CA ASP A 450 5.38 -14.34 28.05
C ASP A 450 5.03 -13.10 27.22
N LYS A 451 3.75 -12.90 26.91
CA LYS A 451 3.22 -11.73 26.19
C LYS A 451 2.67 -10.62 27.09
N ASP A 452 2.93 -10.69 28.40
CA ASP A 452 2.47 -9.68 29.37
C ASP A 452 0.93 -9.49 29.30
N VAL A 453 0.22 -10.63 29.34
CA VAL A 453 -1.23 -10.71 29.42
C VAL A 453 -1.63 -11.19 30.81
N ASP A 454 -2.57 -10.49 31.42
CA ASP A 454 -3.14 -10.86 32.72
C ASP A 454 -3.93 -12.17 32.62
N ILE A 455 -3.38 -13.23 33.20
CA ILE A 455 -3.95 -14.59 33.19
C ILE A 455 -5.21 -14.67 34.05
N SER A 456 -5.40 -13.79 35.03
CA SER A 456 -6.61 -13.84 35.88
C SER A 456 -7.89 -13.74 35.02
N LYS A 457 -7.80 -13.03 33.88
CA LYS A 457 -8.87 -12.92 32.88
C LYS A 457 -9.28 -14.23 32.22
N ILE A 458 -8.37 -15.20 32.12
CA ILE A 458 -8.63 -16.53 31.54
C ILE A 458 -9.01 -17.54 32.63
N GLU A 459 -8.42 -17.43 33.82
CA GLU A 459 -8.61 -18.39 34.92
C GLU A 459 -10.04 -18.44 35.41
N LYS A 460 -10.77 -17.33 35.36
CA LYS A 460 -12.21 -17.31 35.68
C LYS A 460 -13.06 -18.18 34.73
N TYR A 461 -12.54 -18.51 33.55
CA TYR A 461 -13.18 -19.42 32.58
C TYR A 461 -12.66 -20.86 32.68
N SER A 462 -11.63 -21.12 33.49
CA SER A 462 -11.25 -22.47 33.86
C SER A 462 -12.40 -23.03 34.69
N LYS A 463 -13.31 -23.78 34.07
CA LYS A 463 -14.35 -24.50 34.81
C LYS A 463 -13.66 -25.29 35.91
N VAL A 464 -13.88 -24.84 37.14
CA VAL A 464 -13.57 -25.56 38.35
C VAL A 464 -14.34 -26.89 38.25
N LYS A 465 -13.68 -27.96 37.80
CA LYS A 465 -14.09 -29.36 38.06
C LYS A 465 -14.02 -29.68 39.58
N LYS A 466 -14.02 -28.69 40.47
CA LYS A 466 -13.85 -28.87 41.92
C LYS A 466 -15.18 -28.66 42.64
N GLU A 467 -15.97 -29.73 42.63
CA GLU A 467 -16.66 -30.19 43.85
C GLU A 467 -17.28 -31.55 43.59
N LYS A 468 -18.06 -31.71 42.50
CA LYS A 468 -18.66 -33.00 42.15
C LYS A 468 -17.63 -34.06 41.71
N THR A 469 -16.63 -33.67 40.89
CA THR A 469 -15.56 -34.59 40.46
C THR A 469 -14.59 -34.91 41.60
N LYS A 470 -14.38 -33.97 42.53
CA LYS A 470 -13.58 -34.20 43.74
C LYS A 470 -14.28 -35.17 44.70
N LYS A 471 -15.58 -34.97 44.95
CA LYS A 471 -16.42 -35.91 45.73
C LYS A 471 -16.54 -37.30 45.09
N PHE A 472 -16.60 -37.37 43.76
CA PHE A 472 -16.66 -38.65 43.02
C PHE A 472 -15.33 -39.43 43.10
N LEU A 473 -14.19 -38.74 43.00
CA LEU A 473 -12.86 -39.36 43.15
C LEU A 473 -12.56 -39.74 44.62
N GLU A 474 -12.99 -38.95 45.59
CA GLU A 474 -12.93 -39.31 47.02
C GLU A 474 -13.82 -40.51 47.37
N ALA A 475 -14.95 -40.70 46.67
CA ALA A 475 -15.80 -41.87 46.83
C ALA A 475 -15.20 -43.14 46.21
N LEU A 476 -14.41 -43.02 45.14
CA LEU A 476 -13.72 -44.14 44.49
C LEU A 476 -12.45 -44.59 45.23
N GLY A 477 -11.79 -43.71 45.98
CA GLY A 477 -10.61 -44.07 46.81
C GLY A 477 -10.94 -44.71 48.16
N LYS A 478 -12.23 -44.97 48.44
CA LYS A 478 -12.72 -45.67 49.65
C LYS A 478 -13.32 -47.05 49.35
N LEU A 479 -13.22 -47.52 48.11
CA LEU A 479 -13.36 -48.92 47.71
C LEU A 479 -11.97 -49.55 47.69
#